data_AF-A0A949PR69-F1
#
_entry.id   AF-A0A949PR69-F1
#
_cell.length_a   1.000
_cell.length_b   1.000
_cell.length_c   1.000
_cell.angle_alpha   90.00
_cell.angle_beta   90.00
_cell.angle_gamma   90.00
#
_symmetry.space_group_name_H-M   'P 1'
#
loop_
_entity.id
_entity.type
_entity.pdbx_description
1 polymer ?
#
loop_
_entity_poly.entity_id
_entity_poly.type
_entity_poly.pdbx_seq_one_letter_code
_entity_poly.pdbx_strand_id
1 'polypeptide(L)'
;RFVPTAILSRQVAVVRGQCLIINLPGQPKAIAETLEGLKDAQGHSLVPGIFAAVPYCIDLIGGPYIHTQDAVCAAFRPKTARRPLPV
;
A
#
# COMPACT_ATOMS: atom_id res chain seq x y z
N ARG A 1 10.75 10.86 7.15
CA ARG A 1 10.10 11.19 8.44
C ARG A 1 8.82 11.95 8.12
N PHE A 2 7.69 11.52 8.67
CA PHE A 2 6.41 12.22 8.47
C PHE A 2 6.37 13.57 9.18
N VAL A 3 5.61 14.51 8.63
CA VAL A 3 5.41 15.84 9.22
C VAL A 3 4.35 15.80 10.32
N PRO A 4 4.51 16.52 11.45
CA PRO A 4 3.50 16.54 12.52
C PRO A 4 2.12 17.01 12.06
N THR A 5 2.08 17.91 11.08
CA THR A 5 0.84 18.42 10.49
C THR A 5 0.10 17.41 9.60
N ALA A 6 0.63 16.21 9.39
CA ALA A 6 -0.06 15.13 8.68
C ALA A 6 -1.43 14.80 9.31
N ILE A 7 -1.58 15.05 10.63
CA ILE A 7 -2.85 14.87 11.36
C ILE A 7 -4.00 15.77 10.85
N LEU A 8 -3.69 16.84 10.12
CA LEU A 8 -4.70 17.76 9.57
C LEU A 8 -5.33 17.20 8.27
N SER A 9 -4.74 16.15 7.70
CA SER A 9 -5.25 15.48 6.51
C SER A 9 -6.63 14.87 6.79
N ARG A 10 -7.53 14.98 5.81
CA ARG A 10 -8.87 14.36 5.83
C ARG A 10 -8.99 13.24 4.80
N GLN A 11 -7.88 12.59 4.49
CA GLN A 11 -7.85 11.46 3.58
C GLN A 11 -8.74 10.33 4.09
N VAL A 12 -9.40 9.66 3.16
CA VAL A 12 -10.22 8.47 3.42
C VAL A 12 -9.88 7.42 2.37
N ALA A 13 -10.16 6.16 2.70
CA ALA A 13 -10.25 5.07 1.75
C ALA A 13 -11.65 4.48 1.82
N VAL A 14 -12.26 4.21 0.67
CA VAL A 14 -13.63 3.68 0.57
C VAL A 14 -13.71 2.59 -0.48
N VAL A 15 -14.69 1.69 -0.33
CA VAL A 15 -15.03 0.69 -1.34
C VAL A 15 -16.32 1.11 -2.02
N ARG A 16 -16.34 1.09 -3.36
CA ARG A 16 -17.54 1.29 -4.18
C ARG A 16 -17.66 0.14 -5.17
N GLY A 17 -18.59 -0.79 -4.93
CA GLY A 17 -18.64 -2.06 -5.66
C GLY A 17 -17.38 -2.88 -5.37
N GLN A 18 -16.65 -3.27 -6.43
CA GLN A 18 -15.38 -3.98 -6.33
C GLN A 18 -14.15 -3.07 -6.50
N CYS A 19 -14.32 -1.75 -6.35
CA CYS A 19 -13.26 -0.76 -6.50
C CYS A 19 -12.87 -0.16 -5.15
N LEU A 20 -11.56 -0.18 -4.85
CA LEU A 20 -10.97 0.53 -3.72
C LEU A 20 -10.50 1.93 -4.17
N ILE A 21 -10.95 2.96 -3.46
CA ILE A 21 -10.59 4.36 -3.72
C ILE A 21 -9.82 4.87 -2.52
N ILE A 22 -8.63 5.44 -2.73
CA ILE A 22 -7.76 5.97 -1.67
C ILE A 22 -7.37 7.40 -2.01
N ASN A 23 -7.60 8.34 -1.09
CA ASN A 23 -7.12 9.71 -1.23
C ASN A 23 -5.65 9.80 -0.83
N LEU A 24 -4.79 10.31 -1.73
CA LEU A 24 -3.36 10.49 -1.50
C LEU A 24 -2.99 11.97 -1.30
N PRO A 25 -1.79 12.27 -0.78
CA PRO A 25 -1.31 13.65 -0.68
C PRO A 25 -1.12 14.30 -2.07
N GLY A 26 -1.02 15.62 -2.12
CA GLY A 26 -0.77 16.34 -3.38
C GLY A 26 0.70 16.42 -3.81
N GLN A 27 1.64 16.27 -2.88
CA GLN A 27 3.08 16.36 -3.19
C GLN A 27 3.64 14.99 -3.61
N PRO A 28 4.38 14.88 -4.73
CA PRO A 28 4.91 13.60 -5.22
C PRO A 28 5.72 12.81 -4.19
N LYS A 29 6.54 13.49 -3.40
CA LYS A 29 7.30 12.85 -2.31
C LYS A 29 6.37 12.20 -1.27
N ALA A 30 5.35 12.93 -0.82
CA ALA A 30 4.41 12.43 0.17
C ALA A 30 3.54 11.29 -0.38
N ILE A 31 3.23 11.29 -1.69
CA ILE A 31 2.58 10.17 -2.37
C ILE A 31 3.45 8.92 -2.26
N ALA A 32 4.73 9.00 -2.65
CA ALA A 32 5.65 7.87 -2.60
C ALA A 32 5.83 7.35 -1.16
N GLU A 33 6.04 8.24 -0.19
CA GLU A 33 6.16 7.88 1.23
C GLU A 33 4.88 7.23 1.79
N THR A 34 3.70 7.63 1.32
CA THR A 34 2.42 7.02 1.74
C THR A 34 2.24 5.62 1.15
N LEU A 35 2.59 5.43 -0.12
CA LEU A 35 2.41 4.17 -0.84
C LEU A 35 3.46 3.12 -0.47
N GLU A 36 4.74 3.49 -0.49
CA GLU A 36 5.87 2.59 -0.24
C GLU A 36 6.24 2.49 1.24
N GLY A 37 5.95 3.54 2.01
CA GLY A 37 6.31 3.64 3.41
C GLY A 37 7.62 4.39 3.64
N LEU A 38 8.16 4.26 4.85
CA LEU A 38 9.43 4.89 5.21
C LEU A 38 10.57 3.88 5.10
N LYS A 39 11.61 4.27 4.38
CA LYS A 39 12.88 3.53 4.27
C LYS A 39 13.99 4.26 5.04
N ASP A 40 14.97 3.53 5.54
CA ASP A 40 16.21 4.10 6.09
C ASP A 40 17.17 4.55 4.98
N ALA A 41 18.34 5.07 5.34
CA ALA A 41 19.34 5.53 4.38
C ALA A 41 19.96 4.39 3.54
N GLN A 42 19.81 3.14 4.00
CA GLN A 42 20.29 1.92 3.37
C GLN A 42 19.19 1.25 2.53
N GLY A 43 17.98 1.81 2.50
CA GLY A 43 16.84 1.32 1.74
C GLY A 43 15.97 0.29 2.48
N HIS A 44 16.26 -0.05 3.74
CA HIS A 44 15.43 -0.98 4.50
C HIS A 44 14.12 -0.33 4.91
N SER A 45 13.03 -1.08 4.78
CA SER A 45 11.71 -0.63 5.22
C SER A 45 11.64 -0.54 6.74
N LEU A 46 11.38 0.66 7.25
CA LEU A 46 11.14 0.95 8.66
C LEU A 46 9.66 0.85 9.01
N VAL A 47 8.81 1.34 8.10
CA VAL A 47 7.35 1.31 8.22
C VAL A 47 6.80 0.95 6.85
N PRO A 48 6.02 -0.14 6.71
CA PRO A 48 5.41 -0.47 5.43
C PRO A 48 4.40 0.60 5.02
N GLY A 49 4.41 0.97 3.74
CA GLY A 49 3.40 1.86 3.17
C GLY A 49 2.04 1.19 3.02
N ILE A 50 1.01 2.00 2.76
CA ILE A 50 -0.37 1.51 2.65
C ILE A 50 -0.53 0.50 1.50
N PHE A 51 0.31 0.58 0.47
CA PHE A 51 0.21 -0.31 -0.68
C PHE A 51 0.51 -1.77 -0.35
N ALA A 52 1.22 -2.05 0.76
CA ALA A 52 1.45 -3.42 1.21
C ALA A 52 0.14 -4.18 1.51
N ALA A 53 -0.93 -3.47 1.89
CA ALA A 53 -2.24 -4.06 2.17
C ALA A 53 -3.20 -4.04 0.96
N VAL A 54 -2.91 -3.21 -0.06
CA VAL A 54 -3.82 -3.00 -1.20
C VAL A 54 -4.10 -4.28 -1.98
N PRO A 55 -3.10 -5.10 -2.37
CA PRO A 55 -3.35 -6.33 -3.13
C PRO A 55 -4.35 -7.28 -2.46
N TYR A 56 -4.18 -7.54 -1.17
CA TYR A 56 -5.10 -8.42 -0.46
C TYR A 56 -6.48 -7.80 -0.26
N CYS A 57 -6.57 -6.48 -0.09
CA CYS A 57 -7.85 -5.77 -0.06
C CYS A 57 -8.61 -5.93 -1.39
N ILE A 58 -7.91 -5.82 -2.53
CA ILE A 58 -8.49 -6.06 -3.86
C ILE A 58 -8.97 -7.51 -4.00
N ASP A 59 -8.19 -8.49 -3.53
CA ASP A 59 -8.62 -9.90 -3.52
C ASP A 59 -9.95 -10.08 -2.75
N LEU A 60 -10.05 -9.46 -1.56
CA LEU A 60 -11.21 -9.60 -0.67
C LEU A 60 -12.50 -8.96 -1.22
N ILE A 61 -12.39 -7.91 -2.03
CA ILE A 61 -13.55 -7.27 -2.70
C ILE A 61 -13.87 -7.93 -4.05
N GLY A 62 -13.25 -9.07 -4.36
CA GLY A 62 -13.50 -9.87 -5.56
C GLY A 62 -12.81 -9.35 -6.82
N GLY A 63 -11.77 -8.54 -6.66
CA GLY A 63 -10.91 -8.08 -7.75
C GLY A 63 -9.84 -9.11 -8.15
N PRO A 64 -8.95 -8.74 -9.08
CA PRO A 64 -7.88 -9.61 -9.55
C PRO A 64 -6.79 -9.81 -8.48
N TYR A 65 -6.06 -10.93 -8.59
CA TYR A 65 -4.90 -11.19 -7.73
C TYR A 65 -3.69 -10.36 -8.17
N ILE A 66 -3.35 -9.33 -7.39
CA ILE A 66 -2.25 -8.40 -7.71
C ILE A 66 -0.93 -8.91 -7.12
N HIS A 67 0.11 -8.96 -7.95
CA HIS A 67 1.50 -9.13 -7.53
C HIS A 67 2.23 -7.78 -7.47
N THR A 68 3.18 -7.65 -6.56
CA THR A 68 4.05 -6.48 -6.42
C THR A 68 5.51 -6.90 -6.53
N GLN A 69 6.38 -5.93 -6.82
CA GLN A 69 7.82 -6.15 -6.76
C GLN A 69 8.29 -5.97 -5.32
N ASP A 70 8.80 -7.03 -4.67
CA ASP A 70 9.16 -7.01 -3.24
C ASP A 70 10.21 -5.95 -2.90
N ALA A 71 11.12 -5.64 -3.84
CA ALA A 71 12.11 -4.57 -3.68
C ALA A 71 11.49 -3.17 -3.53
N VAL A 72 10.28 -2.98 -4.05
CA VAL A 72 9.54 -1.71 -3.95
C VAL A 72 8.55 -1.78 -2.78
N CYS A 73 7.69 -2.81 -2.79
CA CYS A 73 6.64 -3.02 -1.81
C CYS A 73 6.29 -4.51 -1.73
N ALA A 74 6.56 -5.14 -0.60
CA ALA A 74 6.16 -6.52 -0.33
C ALA A 74 4.68 -6.59 0.07
N ALA A 75 3.84 -7.20 -0.78
CA ALA A 75 2.41 -7.33 -0.52
C ALA A 75 2.14 -8.32 0.64
N PHE A 76 1.44 -7.86 1.66
CA PHE A 76 1.01 -8.72 2.75
C PHE A 76 -0.18 -9.59 2.35
N ARG A 77 -0.08 -10.90 2.61
CA ARG A 77 -1.18 -11.87 2.55
C ARG A 77 -1.08 -12.91 3.67
N PRO A 78 -2.20 -13.33 4.29
CA PRO A 78 -2.21 -14.48 5.21
C PRO A 78 -1.83 -15.76 4.46
N LYS A 79 -1.32 -16.76 5.18
CA LYS A 79 -0.81 -18.01 4.58
C LYS A 79 -1.83 -18.68 3.63
N THR A 80 -3.11 -18.64 4.01
CA THR A 80 -4.22 -19.23 3.25
C THR A 80 -4.56 -18.50 1.95
N ALA A 81 -4.15 -17.24 1.79
CA ALA A 81 -4.45 -16.44 0.61
C ALA A 81 -3.26 -16.34 -0.38
N ARG A 82 -2.11 -16.93 -0.05
CA ARG A 82 -0.92 -16.88 -0.92
C ARG A 82 -1.07 -17.86 -2.07
N ARG A 83 -0.95 -17.36 -3.30
CA ARG A 83 -0.86 -18.17 -4.52
C ARG A 83 0.60 -18.31 -4.98
N PRO A 84 0.97 -19.41 -5.64
CA PRO A 84 2.27 -19.53 -6.28
C PRO A 84 2.45 -18.41 -7.33
N LEU A 85 3.69 -17.97 -7.52
CA LEU A 85 4.01 -17.01 -8.56
C LEU A 85 3.71 -17.64 -9.94
N PRO A 86 3.18 -16.86 -10.90
CA PRO A 86 3.10 -17.33 -12.28
C PRO A 86 4.51 -17.67 -12.77
N VAL A 87 4.63 -18.84 -13.40
CA VAL A 87 5.84 -19.29 -14.12
C VAL A 87 6.02 -18.49 -15.40
#